data_AF-A0A0K9NZ21-F1
#
_entry.id   AF-A0A0K9NZ21-F1
#
_cell.length_a   1.000
_cell.length_b   1.000
_cell.length_c   1.000
_cell.angle_alpha   90.00
_cell.angle_beta   90.00
_cell.angle_gamma   90.00
#
_symmetry.space_group_name_H-M   'P 1'
#
loop_
_entity.id
_entity.type
_entity.pdbx_description
1 polymer ?
#
loop_
_entity_poly.entity_id
_entity_poly.type
_entity_poly.pdbx_seq_one_letter_code
_entity_poly.pdbx_strand_id
1 'polypeptide(L)'
;MSLAQKNNWHVLLDAGSLGLNGMDSLGLSLFQTDFIITSFYIFFESDPTGFECLLIRKSAIETLGKENGRIGSGMVKIISILIPL
;
A
#
# COMPACT_ATOMS: atom_id res chain seq x y z
N MET A 1 -14.61 5.05 3.82
CA MET A 1 -14.43 3.59 3.70
C MET A 1 -14.46 2.95 5.09
N SER A 2 -15.22 1.86 5.31
CA SER A 2 -15.46 1.33 6.68
C SER A 2 -15.18 -0.17 6.89
N LEU A 3 -14.94 -0.97 5.85
CA LEU A 3 -14.88 -2.43 6.01
C LEU A 3 -13.57 -2.91 6.63
N ALA A 4 -12.42 -2.43 6.14
CA ALA A 4 -11.12 -2.77 6.73
C ALA A 4 -11.09 -2.36 8.21
N GLN A 5 -11.57 -1.16 8.52
CA GLN A 5 -11.65 -0.65 9.90
C GLN A 5 -12.55 -1.50 10.80
N LYS A 6 -13.75 -1.87 10.31
CA LYS A 6 -14.67 -2.76 11.04
C LYS A 6 -14.08 -4.13 11.35
N ASN A 7 -13.18 -4.62 10.50
CA ASN A 7 -12.53 -5.92 10.64
C ASN A 7 -11.12 -5.82 11.24
N ASN A 8 -10.68 -4.63 11.66
CA ASN A 8 -9.31 -4.36 12.12
C ASN A 8 -8.24 -4.83 11.13
N TRP A 9 -8.51 -4.71 9.84
CA TRP A 9 -7.55 -5.00 8.78
C TRP A 9 -6.73 -3.77 8.44
N HIS A 10 -5.45 -4.01 8.12
CA HIS A 10 -4.60 -2.99 7.55
C HIS A 10 -4.95 -2.70 6.09
N VAL A 11 -4.76 -1.45 5.68
CA VAL A 11 -5.02 -0.99 4.32
C VAL A 11 -3.71 -0.76 3.58
N LEU A 12 -3.51 -1.49 2.48
CA LEU A 12 -2.43 -1.29 1.51
C LEU A 12 -2.98 -0.58 0.26
N LEU A 13 -2.36 0.52 -0.14
CA LEU A 13 -2.65 1.22 -1.39
C LEU A 13 -1.57 0.89 -2.42
N ASP A 14 -1.97 0.38 -3.59
CA ASP A 14 -1.10 0.23 -4.75
C ASP A 14 -1.12 1.52 -5.57
N ALA A 15 -0.07 2.33 -5.40
CA ALA A 15 0.14 3.55 -6.16
C ALA A 15 1.01 3.34 -7.41
N GLY A 16 1.65 2.17 -7.58
CA GLY A 16 2.45 1.85 -8.77
C GLY A 16 1.60 1.82 -10.04
N SER A 17 0.31 1.49 -9.91
CA SER A 17 -0.65 1.50 -11.01
C SER A 17 -1.20 2.88 -11.40
N LEU A 18 -0.99 3.92 -10.57
CA LEU A 18 -1.62 5.25 -10.75
C LEU A 18 -0.93 6.12 -11.82
N GLY A 19 0.26 5.74 -12.28
CA GLY A 19 1.03 6.48 -13.28
C GLY A 19 1.43 7.90 -12.82
N LEU A 20 2.23 8.58 -13.66
CA LEU A 20 2.77 9.91 -13.34
C LEU A 20 1.70 11.00 -13.12
N ASN A 21 0.53 10.85 -13.75
CA ASN A 21 -0.57 11.82 -13.68
C ASN A 21 -1.58 11.53 -12.55
N GLY A 22 -1.43 10.42 -11.82
CA GLY A 22 -2.34 10.03 -10.73
C GLY A 22 -1.81 10.36 -9.33
N MET A 23 -0.61 10.94 -9.24
CA MET A 23 0.12 11.14 -7.97
C MET A 23 -0.07 12.52 -7.32
N ASP A 24 -0.82 13.44 -7.93
CA ASP A 24 -1.00 14.82 -7.43
C ASP A 24 -1.58 14.86 -6.00
N SER A 25 -2.47 13.91 -5.66
CA SER A 25 -2.85 13.65 -4.27
C SER A 25 -3.32 12.20 -4.09
N LEU A 26 -2.58 11.40 -3.30
CA LEU A 26 -2.89 9.98 -3.06
C LEU A 26 -4.08 9.74 -2.11
N GLY A 27 -4.81 10.80 -1.71
CA GLY A 27 -6.00 10.69 -0.85
C GLY A 27 -5.79 9.94 0.46
N LEU A 28 -4.56 9.93 1.01
CA LEU A 28 -4.17 9.06 2.13
C LEU A 28 -5.06 9.23 3.38
N SER A 29 -5.57 10.45 3.59
CA SER A 29 -6.51 10.75 4.68
C SER A 29 -7.92 10.18 4.44
N LEU A 30 -8.36 10.03 3.17
CA LEU A 30 -9.67 9.45 2.82
C LEU A 30 -9.69 7.93 3.03
N PHE A 31 -8.57 7.27 2.74
CA PHE A 31 -8.48 5.82 2.75
C PHE A 31 -7.92 5.25 4.04
N GLN A 32 -7.41 6.10 4.93
CA GLN A 32 -6.76 5.70 6.18
C GLN A 32 -5.69 4.61 5.94
N THR A 33 -4.93 4.77 4.86
CA THR A 33 -3.89 3.85 4.39
C THR A 33 -2.76 3.65 5.40
N ASP A 34 -2.43 2.39 5.71
CA ASP A 34 -1.31 2.02 6.59
C ASP A 34 -0.01 1.78 5.81
N PHE A 35 -0.16 1.25 4.59
CA PHE A 35 0.94 0.87 3.72
C PHE A 35 0.71 1.38 2.29
N ILE A 36 1.76 1.83 1.61
CA ILE A 36 1.70 2.21 0.19
C ILE A 36 2.79 1.45 -0.54
N ILE A 37 2.44 0.74 -1.59
CA ILE A 37 3.41 0.16 -2.53
C ILE A 37 3.42 1.03 -3.78
N THR A 38 4.63 1.38 -4.24
CA THR A 38 4.79 2.17 -5.46
C THR A 38 6.10 1.81 -6.15
N SER A 39 6.07 1.89 -7.47
CA SER A 39 7.24 1.72 -8.32
C SER A 39 7.61 3.08 -8.90
N PHE A 40 8.76 3.61 -8.50
CA PHE A 40 9.32 4.80 -9.10
C PHE A 40 10.07 4.41 -10.38
N TYR A 41 9.32 4.22 -11.47
CA TYR A 41 9.90 4.16 -12.81
C TYR A 41 10.21 5.58 -13.28
N ILE A 42 11.37 6.01 -12.80
CA ILE A 42 12.21 7.12 -13.24
C ILE A 42 11.50 8.40 -13.74
N PHE A 43 11.56 9.35 -12.81
CA PHE A 43 11.50 10.81 -12.91
C PHE A 43 12.68 11.46 -13.68
N PHE A 44 13.61 10.69 -14.25
CA PHE A 44 14.87 11.17 -14.84
C PHE A 44 15.16 10.46 -16.17
N GLU A 45 14.75 11.07 -17.28
CA GLU A 45 14.75 10.64 -18.69
C GLU A 45 15.94 9.79 -19.26
N SER A 46 16.95 9.42 -18.48
CA SER A 46 18.21 8.83 -18.93
C SER A 46 18.61 7.48 -18.30
N ASP A 47 17.94 6.97 -17.27
CA ASP A 47 18.27 5.67 -16.64
C ASP A 47 17.02 4.76 -16.67
N PRO A 48 17.09 3.45 -16.93
CA PRO A 48 15.96 2.52 -16.83
C PRO A 48 15.77 1.92 -15.42
N THR A 49 16.62 2.26 -14.45
CA THR A 49 16.60 1.68 -13.09
C THR A 49 15.45 2.21 -12.23
N GLY A 50 14.27 1.63 -12.36
CA GLY A 50 13.18 1.83 -11.40
C GLY A 50 13.50 1.20 -10.04
N PHE A 51 13.01 1.80 -8.95
CA PHE A 51 12.98 1.16 -7.64
C PHE A 51 11.55 1.04 -7.12
N GLU A 52 11.27 -0.09 -6.48
CA GLU A 52 10.02 -0.32 -5.77
C GLU A 52 10.24 0.04 -4.30
N CYS A 53 9.27 0.73 -3.69
CA CYS A 53 9.32 0.98 -2.26
C CYS A 53 7.98 0.76 -1.58
N LEU A 54 8.09 0.35 -0.32
CA LEU A 54 6.99 0.26 0.62
C LEU A 54 7.06 1.44 1.59
N LEU A 55 6.11 2.37 1.50
CA LEU A 55 5.95 3.43 2.48
C LEU A 55 5.02 2.95 3.59
N ILE A 56 5.45 3.12 4.84
CA ILE A 56 4.74 2.61 6.02
C ILE A 56 4.36 3.78 6.91
N ARG A 57 3.08 3.86 7.31
CA ARG A 57 2.66 4.83 8.33
C ARG A 57 3.43 4.54 9.62
N LYS A 58 3.97 5.58 10.26
CA LYS A 58 4.76 5.43 11.50
C LYS A 58 4.07 4.58 12.57
N SER A 59 2.76 4.72 12.75
CA SER A 59 2.00 3.93 13.73
C SER A 59 1.80 2.46 13.33
N ALA A 60 2.02 2.11 12.06
CA ALA A 60 1.88 0.74 11.55
C ALA A 60 3.21 -0.02 11.54
N ILE A 61 4.36 0.62 11.79
CA ILE A 61 5.68 -0.05 11.74
C ILE A 61 5.79 -1.21 12.75
N GLU A 62 5.14 -1.08 13.90
CA GLU A 62 5.14 -2.10 14.96
C GLU A 62 4.46 -3.40 14.50
N THR A 63 3.57 -3.34 13.50
CA THR A 63 2.89 -4.52 12.93
C THR A 63 3.84 -5.38 12.10
N LEU A 64 4.94 -4.80 11.60
CA LEU A 64 6.00 -5.51 10.89
C LEU A 64 7.07 -6.05 11.85
N GLY A 65 7.09 -5.54 13.08
CA GLY A 65 8.04 -5.91 14.10
C GLY A 65 7.53 -7.08 14.94
N LYS A 66 8.14 -8.25 14.73
CA LYS A 66 8.08 -9.48 15.55
C LYS A 66 6.96 -10.47 15.20
N GLU A 67 7.32 -11.41 14.33
CA GLU A 67 7.34 -12.81 14.74
C GLU A 67 8.71 -13.41 14.36
N ASN A 68 9.37 -14.07 15.31
CA ASN A 68 10.69 -14.66 15.14
C ASN A 68 10.70 -15.63 13.94
N GLY A 69 11.26 -15.21 12.80
CA GLY A 69 11.66 -16.11 11.71
C GLY A 69 10.55 -16.90 11.01
N ARG A 70 9.27 -16.56 11.23
CA ARG A 70 8.16 -17.18 10.51
C ARG A 70 7.80 -16.25 9.35
N ILE A 71 8.18 -16.65 8.13
CA ILE A 71 7.50 -16.14 6.92
C ILE A 71 6.03 -16.43 7.16
N GLY A 72 5.19 -15.38 7.20
CA GLY A 72 3.74 -15.48 7.40
C GLY A 72 3.09 -16.26 6.27
N SER A 73 3.24 -17.58 6.30
CA SER A 73 2.66 -18.51 5.35
C SER A 73 1.28 -18.89 5.87
N GLY A 74 0.25 -18.54 5.10
CA GLY A 74 -1.15 -18.78 5.42
C GLY A 74 -2.02 -18.63 4.18
N MET A 75 -3.22 -19.21 4.22
CA MET A 75 -4.19 -19.01 3.14
C MET A 75 -4.82 -17.62 3.27
N VAL A 76 -4.73 -16.84 2.20
CA VAL A 76 -5.42 -15.55 2.09
C VAL A 76 -6.68 -15.69 1.25
N LYS A 77 -7.77 -15.07 1.69
CA LYS A 77 -9.01 -14.95 0.91
C LYS A 77 -9.06 -13.57 0.29
N ILE A 78 -9.05 -13.50 -1.04
CA ILE A 78 -9.22 -12.25 -1.78
C ILE A 78 -10.72 -11.95 -1.87
N ILE A 79 -11.11 -10.73 -1.52
CA ILE A 79 -12.49 -10.26 -1.58
C ILE A 79 -12.53 -9.01 -2.45
N SER A 80 -13.28 -9.06 -3.55
CA SER A 80 -13.55 -7.87 -4.37
C SER A 80 -14.52 -6.95 -3.63
N ILE A 81 -14.17 -5.67 -3.50
CA ILE A 81 -15.05 -4.65 -2.96
C ILE A 81 -15.43 -3.71 -4.10
N LEU A 82 -16.72 -3.58 -4.38
CA LEU A 82 -17.23 -2.53 -5.27
C LEU A 82 -17.28 -1.24 -4.45
N ILE A 83 -16.46 -0.25 -4.80
CA ILE A 83 -16.58 1.10 -4.24
C ILE A 83 -17.63 1.82 -5.09
N PRO A 84 -18.82 2.13 -4.56
CA PRO A 84 -19.74 3.00 -5.28
C PRO A 84 -19.13 4.40 -5.30
N LEU A 85 -18.83 4.89 -6.50
CA LEU A 85 -18.47 6.28 -6.77
C LEU A 85 -19.63 7.22 -6.42
#